data_AF-A0A971KAC2-F1
#
_entry.id   AF-A0A971KAC2-F1
#
_cell.length_a   1.000
_cell.length_b   1.000
_cell.length_c   1.000
_cell.angle_alpha   90.00
_cell.angle_beta   90.00
_cell.angle_gamma   90.00
#
_symmetry.space_group_name_H-M   'P 1'
#
loop_
_entity.id
_entity.type
_entity.pdbx_description
1 polymer ?
#
loop_
_entity_poly.entity_id
_entity_poly.type
_entity_poly.pdbx_seq_one_letter_code
_entity_poly.pdbx_strand_id
1 'polypeptide(L)'
;MDIDIFYLDKCWEIDDLESIRVVESGPLRVSLELVRRWRHSCITQRIHAYQHTTRIDFDTEVDWHEHHILLKAAFPAAIHSTSATYEIQFGALERPTHWNTSWDYARFEVCGHRWADLSEGDYGVSLLNDCKYGHDIKDNVLRLTLIKSATSPTQRRTRGYIALPMRSFCTRVTGAAKRSHRLPCSTTRPLPSLRAVMALLPTCRQP
;
A
#
# COMPACT_ATOMS: atom_id res chain seq x y z
N MET A 1 -20.13 2.97 -6.66
CA MET A 1 -20.41 2.35 -5.36
C MET A 1 -19.51 3.00 -4.34
N ASP A 2 -20.13 3.73 -3.42
CA ASP A 2 -19.47 4.40 -2.31
C ASP A 2 -18.75 3.40 -1.42
N ILE A 3 -17.66 3.84 -0.81
CA ILE A 3 -16.95 3.08 0.23
C ILE A 3 -17.33 3.77 1.54
N ASP A 4 -18.11 3.10 2.37
CA ASP A 4 -18.53 3.67 3.65
C ASP A 4 -17.40 3.59 4.67
N ILE A 5 -17.16 4.66 5.42
CA ILE A 5 -16.08 4.82 6.42
C ILE A 5 -16.02 3.64 7.42
N PHE A 6 -17.15 2.97 7.66
CA PHE A 6 -17.27 1.78 8.52
C PHE A 6 -16.41 0.57 8.11
N TYR A 7 -15.75 0.57 6.94
CA TYR A 7 -14.78 -0.47 6.62
C TYR A 7 -13.56 -0.45 7.54
N LEU A 8 -13.22 0.70 8.16
CA LEU A 8 -12.08 0.82 9.06
C LEU A 8 -12.27 0.02 10.37
N ASP A 9 -13.51 -0.20 10.79
CA ASP A 9 -13.83 -0.90 12.05
C ASP A 9 -13.55 -2.40 12.00
N LYS A 10 -13.38 -2.97 10.81
CA LYS A 10 -13.08 -4.38 10.61
C LYS A 10 -11.82 -4.49 9.77
N CYS A 11 -10.66 -4.61 10.39
CA CYS A 11 -9.43 -4.94 9.68
C CYS A 11 -8.98 -6.35 10.06
N TRP A 12 -8.50 -7.11 9.08
CA TRP A 12 -7.80 -8.35 9.30
C TRP A 12 -6.42 -8.27 8.67
N GLU A 13 -5.39 -8.49 9.47
CA GLU A 13 -4.02 -8.57 8.96
C GLU A 13 -3.79 -9.98 8.38
N ILE A 14 -3.17 -10.03 7.20
CA ILE A 14 -2.79 -11.29 6.55
C ILE A 14 -1.40 -11.68 7.06
N ASP A 15 -1.36 -12.36 8.19
CA ASP A 15 -0.11 -12.84 8.81
C ASP A 15 0.25 -14.28 8.41
N ASP A 16 -0.69 -15.01 7.80
CA ASP A 16 -0.50 -16.41 7.40
C ASP A 16 0.47 -16.52 6.21
N LEU A 17 1.75 -16.68 6.55
CA LEU A 17 2.84 -16.93 5.62
C LEU A 17 2.94 -18.43 5.31
N GLU A 18 2.68 -18.79 4.06
CA GLU A 18 2.78 -20.18 3.61
C GLU A 18 4.22 -20.55 3.26
N SER A 19 4.93 -19.65 2.56
CA SER A 19 6.34 -19.87 2.26
C SER A 19 7.10 -18.58 2.02
N ILE A 20 8.39 -18.62 2.32
CA ILE A 20 9.37 -17.58 1.97
C ILE A 20 10.53 -18.24 1.23
N ARG A 21 10.91 -17.67 0.09
CA ARG A 21 12.00 -18.17 -0.75
C ARG A 21 12.85 -17.01 -1.25
N VAL A 22 14.16 -17.21 -1.28
CA VAL A 22 15.06 -16.29 -1.97
C VAL A 22 15.08 -16.71 -3.44
N VAL A 23 14.54 -15.88 -4.32
CA VAL A 23 14.52 -16.14 -5.77
C VAL A 23 15.85 -15.79 -6.40
N GLU A 24 16.47 -14.71 -5.92
CA GLU A 24 17.73 -14.20 -6.44
C GLU A 24 18.57 -13.65 -5.30
N SER A 25 19.83 -14.06 -5.24
CA SER A 25 20.84 -13.51 -4.35
C SER A 25 22.04 -13.08 -5.19
N GLY A 26 21.89 -11.93 -5.84
CA GLY A 26 22.96 -11.30 -6.62
C GLY A 26 23.64 -10.17 -5.84
N PRO A 27 24.84 -9.75 -6.25
CA PRO A 27 25.53 -8.62 -5.63
C PRO A 27 24.76 -7.29 -5.81
N LEU A 28 24.02 -7.14 -6.91
CA LEU A 28 23.31 -5.90 -7.25
C LEU A 28 21.86 -5.86 -6.75
N ARG A 29 21.20 -7.02 -6.70
CA ARG A 29 19.79 -7.18 -6.34
C ARG A 29 19.57 -8.46 -5.56
N VAL A 30 18.79 -8.36 -4.49
CA VAL A 30 18.25 -9.50 -3.75
C VAL A 30 16.74 -9.51 -3.94
N SER A 31 16.19 -10.66 -4.31
CA SER A 31 14.77 -10.85 -4.58
C SER A 31 14.21 -11.92 -3.64
N LEU A 32 13.23 -11.56 -2.82
CA LEU A 32 12.53 -12.45 -1.90
C LEU A 32 11.10 -12.68 -2.39
N GLU A 33 10.66 -13.92 -2.50
CA GLU A 33 9.27 -14.27 -2.79
C GLU A 33 8.59 -14.77 -1.51
N LEU A 34 7.45 -14.19 -1.21
CA LEU A 34 6.59 -14.54 -0.10
C LEU A 34 5.24 -14.97 -0.65
N VAL A 35 4.78 -16.15 -0.26
CA VAL A 35 3.44 -16.63 -0.59
C VAL A 35 2.62 -16.61 0.68
N ARG A 36 1.51 -15.86 0.64
CA ARG A 36 0.51 -15.81 1.72
C ARG A 36 -0.80 -16.35 1.21
N ARG A 37 -1.46 -17.14 2.04
CA ARG A 37 -2.79 -17.66 1.74
C ARG A 37 -3.80 -16.99 2.64
N TRP A 38 -4.87 -16.50 2.05
CA TRP A 38 -5.99 -15.97 2.79
C TRP A 38 -7.28 -16.62 2.32
N ARG A 39 -7.89 -17.47 3.15
CA ARG A 39 -9.10 -18.22 2.81
C ARG A 39 -8.98 -18.96 1.48
N HIS A 40 -9.63 -18.47 0.43
CA HIS A 40 -9.65 -19.07 -0.91
C HIS A 40 -8.76 -18.31 -1.90
N SER A 41 -8.09 -17.25 -1.46
CA SER A 41 -7.19 -16.44 -2.26
C SER A 41 -5.73 -16.68 -1.93
N CYS A 42 -4.89 -16.43 -2.93
CA CYS A 42 -3.44 -16.56 -2.83
C CYS A 42 -2.80 -15.22 -3.21
N ILE A 43 -1.86 -14.78 -2.38
CA ILE A 43 -1.10 -13.55 -2.59
C ILE A 43 0.38 -13.92 -2.65
N THR A 44 0.97 -13.73 -3.82
CA THR A 44 2.41 -13.89 -4.03
C THR A 44 3.04 -12.51 -4.10
N GLN A 45 3.96 -12.20 -3.19
CA GLN A 45 4.65 -10.92 -3.14
C GLN A 45 6.14 -11.14 -3.33
N ARG A 46 6.71 -10.50 -4.35
CA ARG A 46 8.15 -10.45 -4.60
C ARG A 46 8.69 -9.11 -4.14
N ILE A 47 9.70 -9.14 -3.27
CA ILE A 47 10.36 -7.96 -2.72
C ILE A 47 11.75 -7.90 -3.33
N HIS A 48 12.05 -6.81 -4.02
CA HIS A 48 13.35 -6.54 -4.63
C HIS A 48 14.05 -5.42 -3.88
N ALA A 49 15.22 -5.73 -3.34
CA ALA A 49 16.11 -4.77 -2.73
C ALA A 49 17.37 -4.63 -3.59
N TYR A 50 17.84 -3.40 -3.76
CA TYR A 50 18.99 -3.08 -4.59
C TYR A 50 20.13 -2.51 -3.74
N GLN A 51 21.38 -2.79 -4.11
CA GLN A 51 22.53 -2.33 -3.33
C GLN A 51 22.76 -0.81 -3.41
N HIS A 52 22.49 -0.20 -4.56
CA HIS A 52 22.86 1.20 -4.84
C HIS A 52 21.70 2.20 -4.67
N THR A 53 20.54 1.76 -4.20
CA THR A 53 19.39 2.65 -3.97
C THR A 53 18.65 2.27 -2.69
N THR A 54 18.07 3.26 -2.02
CA THR A 54 17.22 3.09 -0.84
C THR A 54 15.77 2.74 -1.21
N ARG A 55 15.56 2.31 -2.46
CA ARG A 55 14.27 1.92 -3.01
C ARG A 55 14.09 0.42 -2.92
N ILE A 56 12.90 0.02 -2.46
CA ILE A 56 12.43 -1.36 -2.39
C ILE A 56 11.24 -1.46 -3.35
N ASP A 57 11.30 -2.41 -4.28
CA ASP A 57 10.18 -2.70 -5.17
C ASP A 57 9.42 -3.92 -4.65
N PHE A 58 8.09 -3.82 -4.65
CA PHE A 58 7.15 -4.85 -4.23
C PHE A 58 6.26 -5.21 -5.41
N ASP A 59 6.51 -6.37 -6.00
CA ASP A 59 5.65 -6.95 -7.03
C ASP A 59 4.68 -7.92 -6.38
N THR A 60 3.41 -7.51 -6.27
CA THR A 60 2.35 -8.28 -5.65
C THR A 60 1.43 -8.86 -6.72
N GLU A 61 1.43 -10.17 -6.86
CA GLU A 61 0.48 -10.94 -7.64
C GLU A 61 -0.61 -11.47 -6.73
N VAL A 62 -1.87 -11.20 -7.07
CA VAL A 62 -3.02 -11.63 -6.29
C VAL A 62 -3.97 -12.43 -7.17
N ASP A 63 -4.25 -13.66 -6.74
CA ASP A 63 -5.39 -14.44 -7.20
C ASP A 63 -6.52 -14.27 -6.19
N TRP A 64 -7.56 -13.53 -6.59
CA TRP A 64 -8.58 -13.00 -5.69
C TRP A 64 -9.96 -13.60 -5.96
N HIS A 65 -10.52 -14.26 -4.95
CA HIS A 65 -11.80 -14.97 -4.98
C HIS A 65 -12.81 -14.47 -3.95
N GLU A 66 -12.44 -13.55 -3.05
CA GLU A 66 -13.38 -13.01 -2.06
C GLU A 66 -14.27 -11.91 -2.64
N HIS A 67 -15.48 -11.83 -2.09
CA HIS A 67 -16.47 -10.83 -2.43
C HIS A 67 -16.67 -9.86 -1.26
N HIS A 68 -16.95 -8.59 -1.58
CA HIS A 68 -17.19 -7.54 -0.59
C HIS A 68 -16.01 -7.30 0.37
N ILE A 69 -14.78 -7.52 -0.11
CA ILE A 69 -13.54 -7.26 0.62
C ILE A 69 -12.63 -6.33 -0.19
N LEU A 70 -12.02 -5.39 0.51
CA LEU A 70 -11.01 -4.44 0.06
C LEU A 70 -9.64 -4.93 0.53
N LEU A 71 -8.74 -5.17 -0.41
CA LEU A 71 -7.34 -5.46 -0.11
C LEU A 71 -6.54 -4.17 -0.14
N LYS A 72 -5.92 -3.81 0.99
CA LYS A 72 -4.96 -2.72 1.07
C LYS A 72 -3.57 -3.25 1.47
N ALA A 73 -2.54 -2.70 0.86
CA ALA A 73 -1.17 -2.83 1.36
C ALA A 73 -0.88 -1.66 2.30
N ALA A 74 -0.45 -1.95 3.53
CA ALA A 74 -0.08 -0.96 4.52
C ALA A 74 1.44 -0.94 4.74
N PHE A 75 2.00 0.26 4.72
CA PHE A 75 3.40 0.56 4.97
C PHE A 75 3.48 1.52 6.15
N PRO A 76 3.59 1.00 7.39
CA PRO A 76 3.76 1.84 8.56
C PRO A 76 5.11 2.56 8.46
N ALA A 77 5.08 3.89 8.41
CA ALA A 77 6.26 4.72 8.47
C ALA A 77 6.36 5.34 9.86
N ALA A 78 7.52 5.25 10.51
CA ALA A 78 7.75 5.92 11.78
C ALA A 78 8.09 7.42 11.56
N ILE A 79 7.19 8.14 10.90
CA ILE A 79 7.34 9.57 10.54
C ILE A 79 6.17 10.32 11.15
N HIS A 80 6.43 11.35 11.95
CA HIS A 80 5.39 12.16 12.57
C HIS A 80 5.17 13.44 11.76
N SER A 81 4.38 13.36 10.68
CA SER A 81 4.01 14.54 9.90
C SER A 81 2.51 14.82 9.96
N THR A 82 2.15 16.09 10.07
CA THR A 82 0.75 16.57 10.09
C THR A 82 0.15 16.68 8.70
N SER A 83 0.97 16.65 7.65
CA SER A 83 0.58 16.69 6.25
C SER A 83 1.31 15.63 5.41
N ALA A 84 0.62 15.15 4.38
CA ALA A 84 1.17 14.26 3.36
C ALA A 84 0.95 14.88 1.98
N THR A 85 1.90 14.67 1.09
CA THR A 85 1.91 15.26 -0.26
C THR A 85 1.51 14.21 -1.28
N TYR A 86 0.47 14.49 -2.04
CA TYR A 86 -0.04 13.60 -3.08
C TYR A 86 0.18 14.22 -4.45
N GLU A 87 0.53 13.38 -5.42
CA GLU A 87 0.59 13.84 -6.81
C GLU A 87 -0.82 14.01 -7.37
N ILE A 88 -1.06 15.19 -7.96
CA ILE A 88 -2.24 15.50 -8.74
C ILE A 88 -1.85 15.83 -10.17
N GLN A 89 -2.84 15.92 -11.05
CA GLN A 89 -2.58 16.37 -12.41
C GLN A 89 -1.92 17.76 -12.40
N PHE A 90 -0.75 17.86 -13.03
CA PHE A 90 0.05 19.09 -13.13
C PHE A 90 0.52 19.71 -11.81
N GLY A 91 0.57 18.96 -10.71
CA GLY A 91 1.05 19.51 -9.44
C GLY A 91 1.15 18.52 -8.29
N ALA A 92 1.43 19.08 -7.11
CA ALA A 92 1.44 18.36 -5.85
C ALA A 92 0.42 19.02 -4.91
N LEU A 93 -0.25 18.19 -4.11
CA LEU A 93 -1.31 18.61 -3.21
C LEU A 93 -1.03 18.09 -1.82
N GLU A 94 -0.85 19.01 -0.87
CA GLU A 94 -0.69 18.67 0.54
C GLU A 94 -2.05 18.49 1.20
N ARG A 95 -2.19 17.41 1.97
CA ARG A 95 -3.40 17.06 2.72
C ARG A 95 -3.05 16.65 4.15
N PRO A 96 -3.92 16.97 5.14
CA PRO A 96 -3.69 16.57 6.52
C PRO A 96 -3.77 15.05 6.70
N THR A 97 -2.88 14.51 7.53
CA THR A 97 -2.81 13.09 7.90
C THR A 97 -3.74 12.70 9.04
N HIS A 98 -4.44 13.67 9.63
CA HIS A 98 -5.28 13.51 10.81
C HIS A 98 -6.78 13.63 10.47
N TRP A 99 -7.63 13.38 11.46
CA TRP A 99 -9.10 13.37 11.33
C TRP A 99 -9.74 14.43 12.23
N ASN A 100 -9.45 15.72 12.00
CA ASN A 100 -10.02 16.79 12.84
C ASN A 100 -11.39 17.25 12.36
N THR A 101 -11.55 17.36 11.03
CA THR A 101 -12.75 17.94 10.44
C THR A 101 -13.65 16.87 9.85
N SER A 102 -14.96 17.13 9.81
CA SER A 102 -15.91 16.26 9.08
C SER A 102 -15.54 16.09 7.60
N TRP A 103 -14.85 17.09 7.03
CA TRP A 103 -14.24 17.01 5.70
C TRP A 103 -13.08 16.03 5.61
N ASP A 104 -12.29 15.86 6.68
CA ASP A 104 -11.25 14.85 6.73
C ASP A 104 -11.88 13.45 6.84
N TYR A 105 -12.94 13.30 7.63
CA TYR A 105 -13.72 12.06 7.75
C TYR A 105 -14.30 11.59 6.42
N ALA A 106 -14.85 12.50 5.62
CA ALA A 106 -15.39 12.18 4.30
C ALA A 106 -14.31 11.79 3.27
N ARG A 107 -13.03 12.06 3.54
CA ARG A 107 -11.89 11.84 2.63
C ARG A 107 -10.99 10.72 3.13
N PHE A 108 -11.57 9.53 3.28
CA PHE A 108 -10.85 8.32 3.71
C PHE A 108 -9.93 7.73 2.63
N GLU A 109 -10.12 8.10 1.36
CA GLU A 109 -9.28 7.68 0.25
C GLU A 109 -9.05 8.86 -0.67
N VAL A 110 -7.78 9.14 -0.97
CA VAL A 110 -7.35 10.22 -1.82
C VAL A 110 -6.85 9.63 -3.13
N CYS A 111 -7.31 10.20 -4.24
CA CYS A 111 -6.78 9.89 -5.56
C CYS A 111 -5.35 10.46 -5.68
N GLY A 112 -4.34 9.60 -5.58
CA GLY A 112 -2.94 9.92 -5.93
C GLY A 112 -2.59 9.29 -7.27
N HIS A 113 -1.95 10.03 -8.17
CA HIS A 113 -1.69 9.51 -9.53
C HIS A 113 -0.55 8.49 -9.59
N ARG A 114 0.69 8.90 -9.31
CA ARG A 114 1.86 8.01 -9.38
C ARG A 114 2.62 7.94 -8.07
N TRP A 115 2.57 8.98 -7.25
CA TRP A 115 3.27 8.98 -5.96
C TRP A 115 2.52 9.69 -4.85
N ALA A 116 2.82 9.27 -3.62
CA ALA A 116 2.46 9.95 -2.40
C ALA A 116 3.67 9.98 -1.46
N ASP A 117 3.95 11.13 -0.86
CA ASP A 117 5.10 11.37 0.01
C ASP A 117 4.65 11.73 1.42
N LEU A 118 5.27 11.09 2.39
CA LEU A 118 5.19 11.47 3.80
C LEU A 118 6.58 11.82 4.26
N SER A 119 6.85 13.11 4.48
CA SER A 119 8.16 13.59 4.93
C SER A 119 8.07 14.46 6.18
N GLU A 120 9.08 14.34 7.03
CA GLU A 120 9.28 15.13 8.24
C GLU A 120 10.76 15.54 8.30
N GLY A 121 11.02 16.85 8.21
CA GLY A 121 12.38 17.39 8.25
C GLY A 121 13.30 16.73 7.21
N ASP A 122 14.31 16.01 7.72
CA ASP A 122 15.36 15.37 6.92
C ASP A 122 15.02 13.93 6.48
N TYR A 123 13.88 13.36 6.86
CA TYR A 123 13.50 11.98 6.53
C TYR A 123 12.10 11.91 5.90
N GLY A 124 11.97 11.10 4.85
CA GLY A 124 10.72 10.91 4.14
C GLY A 124 10.60 9.51 3.56
N VAL A 125 9.35 9.05 3.47
CA VAL A 125 8.99 7.83 2.77
C VAL A 125 8.04 8.23 1.65
N SER A 126 8.44 7.92 0.42
CA SER A 126 7.58 8.09 -0.75
C SER A 126 7.14 6.73 -1.26
N LEU A 127 5.84 6.63 -1.50
CA LEU A 127 5.18 5.48 -2.09
C LEU A 127 4.89 5.79 -3.55
N LEU A 128 5.49 5.03 -4.46
CA LEU A 128 5.25 5.13 -5.89
C LEU A 128 4.45 3.92 -6.36
N ASN A 129 3.55 4.16 -7.31
CA ASN A 129 2.67 3.15 -7.84
C ASN A 129 2.34 3.45 -9.31
N ASP A 130 2.18 2.39 -10.09
CA ASP A 130 2.00 2.49 -11.54
C ASP A 130 0.55 2.25 -11.99
N CYS A 131 -0.31 1.69 -11.14
CA CYS A 131 -1.59 1.13 -11.59
C CYS A 131 -2.82 1.38 -10.69
N LYS A 132 -2.64 1.99 -9.51
CA LYS A 132 -3.73 2.28 -8.55
C LYS A 132 -3.73 3.74 -8.15
N TYR A 133 -4.94 4.25 -7.96
CA TYR A 133 -5.14 5.64 -7.60
C TYR A 133 -5.55 5.81 -6.13
N GLY A 134 -5.93 4.73 -5.46
CA GLY A 134 -6.44 4.77 -4.09
C GLY A 134 -5.32 4.80 -3.05
N HIS A 135 -5.00 5.98 -2.55
CA HIS A 135 -4.04 6.18 -1.47
C HIS A 135 -4.75 6.61 -0.19
N ASP A 136 -4.27 6.13 0.94
CA ASP A 136 -4.80 6.45 2.27
C ASP A 136 -3.61 6.60 3.22
N ILE A 137 -3.20 7.85 3.51
CA ILE A 137 -2.12 8.13 4.48
C ILE A 137 -2.75 8.75 5.72
N LYS A 138 -2.80 7.96 6.79
CA LYS A 138 -3.38 8.33 8.08
C LYS A 138 -2.55 7.75 9.20
N ASP A 139 -2.40 8.53 10.28
CA ASP A 139 -1.67 8.12 11.49
C ASP A 139 -0.28 7.51 11.19
N ASN A 140 0.45 8.13 10.25
CA ASN A 140 1.79 7.73 9.81
C ASN A 140 1.86 6.38 9.06
N VAL A 141 0.72 5.80 8.70
CA VAL A 141 0.64 4.58 7.90
C VAL A 141 0.26 4.94 6.47
N LEU A 142 1.15 4.65 5.51
CA LEU A 142 0.85 4.80 4.10
C LEU A 142 0.14 3.55 3.61
N ARG A 143 -1.08 3.68 3.12
CA ARG A 143 -1.87 2.55 2.60
C ARG A 143 -2.18 2.74 1.12
N LEU A 144 -2.10 1.64 0.38
CA LEU A 144 -2.45 1.57 -1.03
C LEU A 144 -3.58 0.57 -1.23
N THR A 145 -4.67 1.00 -1.84
CA THR A 145 -5.76 0.10 -2.23
C THR A 145 -5.39 -0.69 -3.47
N LEU A 146 -5.23 -2.01 -3.32
CA LEU A 146 -4.86 -2.91 -4.42
C LEU A 146 -6.09 -3.41 -5.18
N ILE A 147 -7.04 -4.01 -4.47
CA ILE A 147 -8.23 -4.64 -5.04
C ILE A 147 -9.46 -4.21 -4.26
N LYS A 148 -10.48 -3.78 -4.99
CA LYS A 148 -11.84 -3.58 -4.49
C LYS A 148 -12.75 -4.61 -5.12
N SER A 149 -13.18 -5.62 -4.37
CA SER A 149 -14.13 -6.63 -4.83
C SER A 149 -15.57 -6.18 -4.59
N ALA A 150 -16.00 -5.13 -5.29
CA ALA A 150 -17.38 -4.67 -5.22
C ALA A 150 -18.28 -5.48 -6.17
N THR A 151 -19.32 -6.13 -5.62
CA THR A 151 -20.39 -6.73 -6.41
C THR A 151 -21.29 -5.63 -6.96
N SER A 152 -20.96 -5.08 -8.13
CA SER A 152 -21.81 -4.10 -8.84
C SER A 152 -23.14 -4.75 -9.28
N PRO A 153 -24.28 -4.02 -9.30
CA PRO A 153 -25.60 -4.62 -9.55
C PRO A 153 -25.82 -5.15 -10.98
N THR A 154 -24.89 -4.91 -11.89
CA THR A 154 -24.90 -5.50 -13.24
C THR A 154 -23.86 -6.60 -13.38
N GLN A 155 -24.22 -7.85 -13.07
CA GLN A 155 -24.01 -9.01 -13.95
C GLN A 155 -24.66 -10.27 -13.34
N ARG A 156 -25.90 -10.55 -13.79
CA ARG A 156 -26.46 -11.87 -14.08
C ARG A 156 -26.06 -13.06 -13.19
N ARG A 157 -27.04 -13.50 -12.37
CA ARG A 157 -27.37 -14.90 -12.02
C ARG A 157 -26.35 -15.95 -12.49
N THR A 158 -25.29 -16.13 -11.72
CA THR A 158 -24.65 -17.44 -11.56
C THR A 158 -24.10 -17.47 -10.14
N ARG A 159 -24.60 -18.39 -9.32
CA ARG A 159 -23.92 -18.77 -8.07
C ARG A 159 -22.59 -19.41 -8.48
N GLY A 160 -21.54 -18.63 -8.57
CA GLY A 160 -20.22 -19.08 -8.97
C GLY A 160 -19.22 -17.97 -8.73
N TYR A 161 -18.20 -18.28 -7.96
CA TYR A 161 -17.06 -17.42 -7.62
C TYR A 161 -16.62 -16.60 -8.84
N ILE A 162 -16.64 -15.27 -8.73
CA ILE A 162 -16.02 -14.42 -9.75
C ILE A 162 -14.54 -14.39 -9.41
N ALA A 163 -13.80 -15.36 -9.94
CA ALA A 163 -12.35 -15.30 -9.94
C ALA A 163 -11.95 -14.06 -10.77
N LEU A 164 -11.39 -13.04 -10.12
CA LEU A 164 -10.74 -11.97 -10.87
C LEU A 164 -9.48 -12.58 -11.51
N PRO A 165 -9.17 -12.29 -12.78
CA PRO A 165 -7.92 -12.76 -13.37
C PRO A 165 -6.76 -12.30 -12.49
N MET A 166 -5.71 -13.14 -12.39
CA MET A 166 -4.51 -12.84 -11.62
C MET A 166 -4.00 -11.44 -12.00
N ARG A 167 -3.85 -10.57 -11.01
CA ARG A 167 -3.36 -9.19 -11.22
C ARG A 167 -2.01 -9.03 -10.55
N SER A 168 -1.03 -8.56 -11.30
CA SER A 168 0.24 -8.09 -10.77
C SER A 168 0.18 -6.59 -10.49
N PHE A 169 0.76 -6.19 -9.37
CA PHE A 169 0.86 -4.80 -8.91
C PHE A 169 2.29 -4.52 -8.48
N CYS A 170 2.95 -3.57 -9.15
CA CYS A 170 4.27 -3.07 -8.73
C CYS A 170 4.08 -1.84 -7.84
N THR A 171 4.48 -1.94 -6.57
CA THR A 171 4.51 -0.82 -5.62
C THR A 171 5.94 -0.59 -5.20
N ARG A 172 6.38 0.66 -5.15
CA ARG A 172 7.78 0.99 -4.89
C ARG A 172 7.86 1.94 -3.72
N VAL A 173 8.65 1.58 -2.72
CA VAL A 173 8.84 2.40 -1.52
C VAL A 173 10.26 2.92 -1.53
N THR A 174 10.42 4.23 -1.42
CA THR A 174 11.74 4.87 -1.29
C THR A 174 11.82 5.59 0.04
N GLY A 175 12.87 5.30 0.80
CA GLY A 175 13.30 6.15 1.90
C GLY A 175 14.17 7.26 1.33
N ALA A 176 13.66 8.48 1.30
CA ALA A 176 14.40 9.66 0.89
C ALA A 176 14.78 10.47 2.13
N ALA A 177 16.07 10.56 2.44
CA ALA A 177 16.55 11.65 3.28
C ALA A 177 16.53 12.92 2.43
N LYS A 178 15.79 13.97 2.83
CA LYS A 178 15.79 15.25 2.12
C LYS A 178 17.23 15.80 2.18
N ARG A 179 17.96 15.70 1.07
CA ARG A 179 19.27 16.35 0.93
C ARG A 179 19.03 17.85 0.83
N SER A 180 19.09 18.56 1.97
CA SER A 180 19.50 19.96 1.94
C SER A 180 20.96 19.99 1.45
N HIS A 181 21.27 20.92 0.55
CA HIS A 181 22.62 21.07 0.02
C HIS A 181 23.62 21.41 1.14
N ARG A 182 24.30 20.39 1.70
CA ARG A 182 25.75 20.33 2.05
C ARG A 182 26.03 19.26 3.12
N LEU A 183 27.11 18.52 2.84
CA LEU A 183 27.96 17.67 3.68
C LEU A 183 27.73 16.14 3.66
N PRO A 184 28.83 15.36 3.59
CA PRO A 184 28.82 13.91 3.64
C PRO A 184 28.95 13.46 5.10
N CYS A 185 28.03 12.66 5.62
CA CYS A 185 28.30 11.91 6.84
C CYS A 185 27.43 10.65 6.91
N SER A 186 28.08 9.61 7.42
CA SER A 186 27.80 8.18 7.27
C SER A 186 26.78 7.65 8.27
N THR A 187 25.57 8.20 8.28
CA THR A 187 24.48 7.70 9.13
C THR A 187 23.34 7.20 8.27
N THR A 188 23.54 6.03 7.66
CA THR A 188 22.45 5.15 7.25
C THR A 188 21.74 4.69 8.51
N ARG A 189 20.77 5.47 8.99
CA ARG A 189 19.78 4.93 9.93
C ARG A 189 19.09 3.76 9.20
N PRO A 190 19.06 2.55 9.78
CA PRO A 190 18.35 1.45 9.16
C PRO A 190 16.89 1.87 8.97
N LEU A 191 16.34 1.58 7.79
CA LEU A 191 14.90 1.70 7.56
C LEU A 191 14.20 1.00 8.73
N PRO A 192 13.27 1.66 9.45
CA PRO A 192 12.48 0.96 10.45
C PRO A 192 11.85 -0.25 9.77
N SER A 193 11.84 -1.40 10.45
CA SER A 193 11.38 -2.69 9.92
C SER A 193 10.10 -2.50 9.10
N LEU A 194 10.24 -2.41 7.77
CA LEU A 194 9.14 -2.07 6.89
C LEU A 194 8.29 -3.32 6.77
N ARG A 195 7.44 -3.56 7.77
CA ARG A 195 6.41 -4.59 7.72
C ARG A 195 5.41 -4.13 6.68
N ALA A 196 5.50 -4.66 5.47
CA ALA A 196 4.40 -4.60 4.52
C ALA A 196 3.29 -5.49 5.10
N VAL A 197 2.40 -4.89 5.89
CA VAL A 197 1.23 -5.57 6.44
C VAL A 197 0.16 -5.46 5.38
N MET A 198 -0.25 -6.59 4.82
CA MET A 198 -1.43 -6.62 3.97
C MET A 198 -2.64 -6.66 4.89
N ALA A 199 -3.45 -5.61 4.83
CA ALA A 199 -4.65 -5.48 5.63
C ALA A 199 -5.87 -5.65 4.73
N LEU A 200 -6.76 -6.52 5.17
CA LEU A 200 -8.05 -6.77 4.56
C LEU A 200 -9.09 -5.98 5.30
N LEU A 201 -9.91 -5.25 4.55
CA LEU A 201 -10.98 -4.45 5.08
C LEU A 201 -12.27 -4.89 4.38
N PRO A 202 -13.34 -5.31 5.08
CA PRO A 202 -14.58 -5.64 4.43
C PRO A 202 -15.19 -4.35 3.89
N THR A 203 -15.57 -4.33 2.62
CA THR A 203 -16.47 -3.29 2.12
C THR A 203 -17.85 -3.64 2.67
N CYS A 204 -18.24 -3.01 3.78
CA CYS A 204 -19.46 -3.41 4.47
C CYS A 204 -20.68 -3.24 3.56
N ARG A 205 -21.45 -4.33 3.39
CA ARG A 205 -22.90 -4.29 3.33
C ARG A 205 -23.35 -5.22 4.45
N GLN A 206 -23.83 -4.64 5.55
CA GLN A 206 -24.67 -5.34 6.52
C GLN A 206 -25.99 -4.56 6.56
N PRO A 207 -27.13 -5.26 6.66
CA PRO A 207 -28.46 -4.80 6.26
C PRO A 207 -29.01 -3.62 7.05
#